data_AF-S7VTI9-F1
#
_entry.id   AF-S7VTI9-F1
#
_cell.length_a   1.000
_cell.length_b   1.000
_cell.length_c   1.000
_cell.angle_alpha   90.00
_cell.angle_beta   90.00
_cell.angle_gamma   90.00
#
_symmetry.space_group_name_H-M   'P 1'
#
loop_
_entity.id
_entity.type
_entity.pdbx_description
1 polymer ?
#
loop_
_entity_poly.entity_id
_entity_poly.type
_entity_poly.pdbx_seq_one_letter_code
_entity_poly.pdbx_strand_id
1 'polypeptide(L)'
;MSIVLYGQQEKQNTYFDLNYFGGNIALHNNSIAHLIKGHPEGFIFSWNKQTFGNEAWEQRYNYPDYGASFIYQDLKSETLGNNFGLYAHYNFYFLKRNVMLRIGQGLSFSTNPYDKIENPKNVAFGSDILSSTYVMLNYKKDRLFNRFGIQAGLTLIHYSNANVKAPNTSVNTIAFNLGVNYHLDSEESEFVETVNDEKFTEKIKYNFAFRSGINESDVIGSGQFPFYVLSAYADKRLSHVSAIQFGADVFFSNFLKELIYYQSVSLPEENVSGDEDYKRVGLFVGHELFINRISVESQLGYYIYYPFDFEGRTYIRIGLKRYFGKKLFGAITLKSHGAKAEAVEFGIGVRL
;
A
#
# COMPACT_ATOMS: atom_id res chain seq x y z
N MET A 1 -5.47 -48.30 31.00
CA MET A 1 -6.56 -47.81 30.13
C MET A 1 -6.15 -46.41 29.68
N SER A 2 -5.46 -46.31 28.56
CA SER A 2 -4.94 -45.03 28.06
C SER A 2 -5.98 -44.40 27.15
N ILE A 3 -6.60 -43.32 27.63
CA ILE A 3 -7.52 -42.51 26.85
C ILE A 3 -6.67 -41.62 25.95
N VAL A 4 -6.62 -41.96 24.66
CA VAL A 4 -6.11 -41.06 23.63
C VAL A 4 -7.23 -40.08 23.31
N LEU A 5 -7.10 -38.86 23.83
CA LEU A 5 -7.92 -37.73 23.41
C LEU A 5 -7.51 -37.38 21.97
N TYR A 6 -8.34 -37.75 21.00
CA TYR A 6 -8.26 -37.17 19.66
C TYR A 6 -8.63 -35.69 19.76
N GLY A 7 -7.64 -34.81 19.62
CA GLY A 7 -7.89 -33.41 19.35
C GLY A 7 -8.64 -33.29 18.04
N GLN A 8 -9.76 -32.57 18.05
CA GLN A 8 -10.51 -32.22 16.85
C GLN A 8 -9.53 -31.52 15.90
N GLN A 9 -9.27 -32.12 14.75
CA GLN A 9 -8.36 -31.55 13.75
C GLN A 9 -9.01 -30.24 13.28
N GLU A 10 -8.47 -29.09 13.70
CA GLU A 10 -9.00 -27.80 13.27
C GLU A 10 -9.02 -27.74 11.74
N LYS A 11 -10.20 -27.47 11.15
CA LYS A 11 -10.33 -27.26 9.70
C LYS A 11 -9.32 -26.20 9.27
N GLN A 12 -8.53 -26.51 8.26
CA GLN A 12 -7.42 -25.64 7.88
C GLN A 12 -7.92 -24.35 7.22
N ASN A 13 -9.18 -24.30 6.75
CA ASN A 13 -9.88 -23.17 6.16
C ASN A 13 -8.98 -22.39 5.20
N THR A 14 -8.22 -23.13 4.40
CA THR A 14 -7.11 -22.63 3.60
C THR A 14 -7.29 -23.06 2.15
N TYR A 15 -6.97 -22.16 1.23
CA TYR A 15 -6.88 -22.48 -0.19
C TYR A 15 -5.70 -21.78 -0.84
N PHE A 16 -5.22 -22.37 -1.93
CA PHE A 16 -4.22 -21.77 -2.80
C PHE A 16 -4.87 -21.31 -4.11
N ASP A 17 -4.35 -20.24 -4.70
CA ASP A 17 -4.69 -19.87 -6.07
C ASP A 17 -3.45 -19.55 -6.90
N LEU A 18 -3.52 -19.90 -8.18
CA LEU A 18 -2.51 -19.59 -9.19
C LEU A 18 -3.20 -18.89 -10.35
N ASN A 19 -2.73 -17.69 -10.69
CA ASN A 19 -3.23 -16.91 -11.80
C ASN A 19 -2.10 -16.65 -12.79
N TYR A 20 -2.35 -16.87 -14.07
CA TYR A 20 -1.55 -16.29 -15.14
C TYR A 20 -2.21 -14.98 -15.56
N PHE A 21 -1.40 -13.96 -15.86
CA PHE A 21 -1.90 -12.67 -16.33
C PHE A 21 -1.08 -12.14 -17.50
N GLY A 22 -1.73 -11.35 -18.35
CA GLY A 22 -1.12 -10.63 -19.47
C GLY A 22 -1.80 -9.29 -19.67
N GLY A 23 -1.03 -8.24 -20.01
CA GLY A 23 -1.54 -6.88 -19.98
C GLY A 23 -0.70 -5.82 -20.69
N ASN A 24 -0.91 -4.57 -20.29
CA ASN A 24 -0.21 -3.40 -20.82
C ASN A 24 0.30 -2.52 -19.69
N ILE A 25 1.43 -1.86 -19.93
CA ILE A 25 1.87 -0.75 -19.08
C ILE A 25 0.98 0.46 -19.39
N ALA A 26 0.33 1.02 -18.37
CA ALA A 26 -0.47 2.23 -18.51
C ALA A 26 0.46 3.45 -18.64
N LEU A 27 0.33 4.16 -19.78
CA LEU A 27 1.01 5.43 -20.00
C LEU A 27 0.40 6.52 -19.10
N HIS A 28 1.03 6.72 -17.94
CA HIS A 28 0.62 7.72 -16.95
C HIS A 28 1.60 8.92 -16.90
N ASN A 29 2.76 8.79 -17.55
CA ASN A 29 3.74 9.86 -17.74
C ASN A 29 4.42 9.67 -19.10
N ASN A 30 4.54 10.74 -19.91
CA ASN A 30 5.19 10.66 -21.22
C ASN A 30 6.67 10.26 -21.13
N SER A 31 7.33 10.48 -19.99
CA SER A 31 8.72 10.07 -19.75
C SER A 31 8.91 8.55 -19.75
N ILE A 32 7.84 7.75 -19.60
CA ILE A 32 7.95 6.29 -19.64
C ILE A 32 7.53 5.70 -20.99
N ALA A 33 7.11 6.52 -21.96
CA ALA A 33 6.61 6.02 -23.25
C ALA A 33 7.64 5.15 -23.99
N HIS A 34 8.93 5.48 -23.89
CA HIS A 34 9.99 4.69 -24.52
C HIS A 34 10.24 3.35 -23.82
N LEU A 35 9.77 3.17 -22.59
CA LEU A 35 9.92 1.93 -21.80
C LEU A 35 8.85 0.89 -22.13
N ILE A 36 7.72 1.32 -22.70
CA ILE A 36 6.60 0.47 -23.07
C ILE A 36 6.92 -0.20 -24.42
N LYS A 37 7.55 -1.38 -24.37
CA LYS A 37 8.03 -2.12 -25.55
C LYS A 37 7.21 -3.36 -25.90
N GLY A 38 6.35 -3.82 -25.01
CA GLY A 38 5.54 -5.02 -25.21
C GLY A 38 4.42 -5.14 -24.20
N HIS A 39 3.91 -6.35 -24.05
CA HIS A 39 2.78 -6.68 -23.19
C HIS A 39 3.27 -7.47 -21.96
N PRO A 40 3.35 -6.84 -20.78
CA PRO A 40 3.80 -7.55 -19.59
C PRO A 40 2.93 -8.77 -19.28
N GLU A 41 3.57 -9.81 -18.76
CA GLU A 41 2.90 -11.04 -18.35
C GLU A 41 3.56 -11.64 -17.10
N GLY A 42 2.87 -12.57 -16.46
CA GLY A 42 3.41 -13.18 -15.27
C GLY A 42 2.46 -14.12 -14.54
N PHE A 43 2.83 -14.46 -13.32
CA PHE A 43 2.05 -15.34 -12.45
C PHE A 43 1.87 -14.74 -11.07
N ILE A 44 0.69 -14.97 -10.49
CA ILE A 44 0.36 -14.64 -9.11
C ILE A 44 0.03 -15.95 -8.40
N PHE A 45 0.88 -16.36 -7.48
CA PHE A 45 0.63 -17.49 -6.58
C PHE A 45 0.23 -16.95 -5.21
N SER A 46 -0.83 -17.49 -4.62
CA SER A 46 -1.34 -16.99 -3.35
C SER A 46 -1.75 -18.10 -2.40
N TRP A 47 -1.39 -17.93 -1.13
CA TRP A 47 -1.95 -18.65 0.00
C TRP A 47 -3.03 -17.77 0.65
N ASN A 48 -4.16 -18.36 1.01
CA ASN A 48 -5.28 -17.65 1.60
C ASN A 48 -5.85 -18.42 2.79
N LYS A 49 -6.16 -17.69 3.85
CA LYS A 49 -6.94 -18.16 4.99
C LYS A 49 -8.33 -17.55 4.93
N GLN A 50 -9.34 -18.41 4.87
CA GLN A 50 -10.74 -18.01 4.86
C GLN A 50 -11.23 -17.64 6.27
N THR A 51 -12.10 -16.65 6.32
CA THR A 51 -12.81 -16.26 7.55
C THR A 51 -14.27 -16.69 7.48
N PHE A 52 -14.86 -16.98 8.63
CA PHE A 52 -16.21 -17.53 8.75
C PHE A 52 -17.07 -16.83 9.80
N GLY A 53 -16.59 -15.74 10.41
CA GLY A 53 -17.38 -14.96 11.39
C GLY A 53 -17.02 -15.24 12.84
N ASN A 54 -15.87 -15.87 13.09
CA ASN A 54 -15.42 -16.19 14.44
C ASN A 54 -15.05 -14.92 15.22
N GLU A 55 -14.76 -13.84 14.51
CA GLU A 55 -14.48 -12.52 15.05
C GLU A 55 -15.48 -11.49 14.48
N ALA A 56 -15.85 -10.51 15.29
CA ALA A 56 -16.89 -9.54 14.91
C ALA A 56 -16.55 -8.72 13.65
N TRP A 57 -15.27 -8.48 13.39
CA TRP A 57 -14.84 -7.77 12.20
C TRP A 57 -15.03 -8.58 10.91
N GLU A 58 -14.92 -9.91 10.98
CA GLU A 58 -15.10 -10.78 9.82
C GLU A 58 -16.51 -10.59 9.27
N GLN A 59 -17.52 -10.64 10.15
CA GLN A 59 -18.93 -10.45 9.77
C GLN A 59 -19.18 -9.05 9.19
N ARG A 60 -18.61 -7.99 9.80
CA ARG A 60 -18.80 -6.59 9.36
C ARG A 60 -18.26 -6.28 7.98
N TYR A 61 -17.24 -7.03 7.54
CA TYR A 61 -16.63 -6.87 6.22
C TYR A 61 -17.04 -7.99 5.24
N ASN A 62 -18.13 -8.70 5.52
CA ASN A 62 -18.63 -9.79 4.69
C ASN A 62 -17.60 -10.92 4.50
N TYR A 63 -16.99 -11.35 5.61
CA TYR A 63 -16.08 -12.48 5.74
C TYR A 63 -14.90 -12.41 4.75
N PRO A 64 -14.05 -11.37 4.86
CA PRO A 64 -12.92 -11.23 3.96
C PRO A 64 -11.86 -12.30 4.25
N ASP A 65 -11.21 -12.81 3.21
CA ASP A 65 -10.05 -13.68 3.42
C ASP A 65 -8.79 -12.81 3.56
N TYR A 66 -7.74 -13.36 4.16
CA TYR A 66 -6.44 -12.73 4.18
C TYR A 66 -5.35 -13.74 3.83
N GLY A 67 -4.21 -13.25 3.36
CA GLY A 67 -3.18 -14.15 2.87
C GLY A 67 -1.89 -13.47 2.47
N ALA A 68 -1.08 -14.24 1.76
CA ALA A 68 0.15 -13.77 1.15
C ALA A 68 0.21 -14.18 -0.32
N SER A 69 0.76 -13.30 -1.16
CA SER A 69 0.97 -13.55 -2.58
C SER A 69 2.41 -13.37 -2.97
N PHE A 70 2.83 -14.19 -3.94
CA PHE A 70 4.04 -14.01 -4.71
C PHE A 70 3.64 -13.64 -6.15
N ILE A 71 4.30 -12.63 -6.71
CA ILE A 71 4.12 -12.20 -8.10
C ILE A 71 5.45 -12.25 -8.82
N TYR A 72 5.51 -12.99 -9.92
CA TYR A 72 6.53 -12.83 -10.94
C TYR A 72 5.94 -12.05 -12.11
N GLN A 73 6.66 -11.06 -12.60
CA GLN A 73 6.25 -10.28 -13.77
C GLN A 73 7.43 -10.00 -14.70
N ASP A 74 7.29 -10.36 -15.97
CA ASP A 74 8.15 -9.94 -17.07
C ASP A 74 7.55 -8.68 -17.71
N LEU A 75 8.28 -7.56 -17.70
CA LEU A 75 7.82 -6.28 -18.25
C LEU A 75 8.02 -6.17 -19.78
N LYS A 76 8.59 -7.19 -20.42
CA LYS A 76 8.87 -7.23 -21.86
C LYS A 76 9.65 -6.02 -22.36
N SER A 77 10.62 -5.59 -21.55
CA SER A 77 11.51 -4.47 -21.83
C SER A 77 12.85 -4.74 -21.18
N GLU A 78 13.93 -4.81 -21.96
CA GLU A 78 15.29 -5.03 -21.45
C GLU A 78 15.72 -3.95 -20.44
N THR A 79 15.17 -2.73 -20.58
CA THR A 79 15.41 -1.61 -19.66
C THR A 79 14.71 -1.82 -18.31
N LEU A 80 13.52 -2.42 -18.29
CA LEU A 80 12.74 -2.62 -17.06
C LEU A 80 13.00 -4.00 -16.41
N GLY A 81 13.35 -5.01 -17.21
CA GLY A 81 13.60 -6.37 -16.76
C GLY A 81 12.38 -7.08 -16.19
N ASN A 82 12.62 -7.84 -15.12
CA ASN A 82 11.62 -8.63 -14.41
C ASN A 82 11.45 -8.11 -12.99
N ASN A 83 10.25 -8.32 -12.44
CA ASN A 83 9.92 -8.01 -11.06
C ASN A 83 9.46 -9.27 -10.30
N PHE A 84 9.92 -9.41 -9.06
CA PHE A 84 9.58 -10.49 -8.14
C PHE A 84 9.06 -9.89 -6.83
N GLY A 85 7.75 -9.99 -6.59
CA GLY A 85 7.09 -9.36 -5.45
C GLY A 85 6.54 -10.33 -4.43
N LEU A 86 6.57 -9.93 -3.16
CA LEU A 86 5.93 -10.59 -2.02
C LEU A 86 4.98 -9.61 -1.35
N TYR A 87 3.74 -10.06 -1.13
CA TYR A 87 2.63 -9.22 -0.67
C TYR A 87 1.88 -9.87 0.47
N ALA A 88 1.37 -9.06 1.39
CA ALA A 88 0.24 -9.41 2.22
C ALA A 88 -1.04 -8.87 1.56
N HIS A 89 -2.13 -9.62 1.61
CA HIS A 89 -3.39 -9.21 0.96
C HIS A 89 -4.64 -9.54 1.77
N TYR A 90 -5.71 -8.82 1.43
CA TYR A 90 -7.09 -9.15 1.79
C TYR A 90 -7.93 -9.39 0.54
N ASN A 91 -8.89 -10.31 0.65
CA ASN A 91 -9.92 -10.59 -0.36
C ASN A 91 -11.28 -10.14 0.19
N PHE A 92 -11.86 -9.11 -0.38
CA PHE A 92 -13.22 -8.67 -0.08
C PHE A 92 -14.19 -9.22 -1.10
N TYR A 93 -15.39 -9.57 -0.66
CA TYR A 93 -16.34 -10.31 -1.46
C TYR A 93 -17.65 -9.56 -1.66
N PHE A 94 -18.17 -9.60 -2.88
CA PHE A 94 -19.41 -8.97 -3.31
C PHE A 94 -20.27 -9.95 -4.12
N LEU A 95 -21.53 -9.59 -4.37
CA LEU A 95 -22.48 -10.35 -5.20
C LEU A 95 -22.56 -11.83 -4.79
N LYS A 96 -22.91 -12.08 -3.53
CA LYS A 96 -22.93 -13.42 -2.91
C LYS A 96 -21.58 -14.15 -3.05
N ARG A 97 -20.49 -13.41 -2.82
CA ARG A 97 -19.09 -13.85 -2.91
C ARG A 97 -18.63 -14.35 -4.28
N ASN A 98 -19.38 -14.08 -5.35
CA ASN A 98 -18.94 -14.42 -6.72
C ASN A 98 -17.98 -13.37 -7.30
N VAL A 99 -17.91 -12.17 -6.71
CA VAL A 99 -16.93 -11.14 -7.10
C VAL A 99 -15.97 -10.92 -5.95
N MET A 100 -14.67 -11.03 -6.23
CA MET A 100 -13.57 -10.85 -5.29
C MET A 100 -12.78 -9.60 -5.66
N LEU A 101 -12.64 -8.68 -4.71
CA LEU A 101 -11.66 -7.59 -4.74
C LEU A 101 -10.49 -7.97 -3.82
N ARG A 102 -9.34 -8.28 -4.40
CA ARG A 102 -8.10 -8.48 -3.67
C ARG A 102 -7.25 -7.22 -3.70
N ILE A 103 -6.76 -6.80 -2.54
CA ILE A 103 -5.82 -5.69 -2.41
C ILE A 103 -4.58 -6.23 -1.71
N GLY A 104 -3.44 -6.17 -2.38
CA GLY A 104 -2.16 -6.62 -1.86
C GLY A 104 -1.16 -5.46 -1.76
N GLN A 105 -0.42 -5.41 -0.66
CA GLN A 105 0.69 -4.48 -0.45
C GLN A 105 1.94 -5.28 -0.10
N GLY A 106 3.06 -4.92 -0.72
CA GLY A 106 4.27 -5.72 -0.66
C GLY A 106 5.52 -4.97 -1.05
N LEU A 107 6.60 -5.75 -1.15
CA LEU A 107 7.89 -5.33 -1.68
C LEU A 107 8.19 -6.18 -2.91
N SER A 108 8.86 -5.56 -3.89
CA SER A 108 9.30 -6.22 -5.10
C SER A 108 10.78 -6.00 -5.33
N PHE A 109 11.46 -7.04 -5.81
CA PHE A 109 12.80 -6.96 -6.35
C PHE A 109 12.70 -6.76 -7.87
N SER A 110 13.35 -5.71 -8.40
CA SER A 110 13.48 -5.44 -9.82
C SER A 110 14.88 -5.83 -10.28
N THR A 111 14.98 -6.53 -11.40
CA THR A 111 16.27 -7.04 -11.89
C THR A 111 17.13 -5.98 -12.57
N ASN A 112 16.51 -4.89 -13.05
CA ASN A 112 17.17 -3.91 -13.91
C ASN A 112 16.83 -2.48 -13.45
N PRO A 113 17.20 -2.04 -12.23
CA PRO A 113 16.98 -0.64 -11.85
C PRO A 113 17.82 0.32 -12.74
N TYR A 114 17.61 1.60 -12.54
CA TYR A 114 18.45 2.66 -13.08
C TYR A 114 19.91 2.47 -12.66
N ASP A 115 20.79 2.48 -13.66
CA ASP A 115 22.22 2.67 -13.47
C ASP A 115 22.70 3.73 -14.47
N LYS A 116 23.50 4.69 -14.01
CA LYS A 116 23.93 5.83 -14.84
C LYS A 116 24.79 5.43 -16.04
N ILE A 117 25.42 4.25 -16.01
CA ILE A 117 26.30 3.73 -17.06
C ILE A 117 25.61 2.59 -17.81
N GLU A 118 25.16 1.55 -17.09
CA GLU A 118 24.71 0.29 -17.66
C GLU A 118 23.22 0.32 -18.07
N ASN A 119 22.37 1.07 -17.35
CA ASN A 119 20.93 1.15 -17.62
C ASN A 119 20.35 2.58 -17.47
N PRO A 120 20.90 3.59 -18.17
CA PRO A 120 20.55 4.99 -17.92
C PRO A 120 19.15 5.36 -18.42
N LYS A 121 18.50 4.47 -19.18
CA LYS A 121 17.16 4.69 -19.73
C LYS A 121 16.04 4.31 -18.76
N ASN A 122 16.32 3.53 -17.71
CA ASN A 122 15.29 3.15 -16.75
C ASN A 122 14.99 4.31 -15.79
N VAL A 123 14.11 5.21 -16.22
CA VAL A 123 13.63 6.31 -15.38
C VAL A 123 12.52 5.90 -14.41
N ALA A 124 12.10 4.63 -14.42
CA ALA A 124 11.00 4.15 -13.59
C ALA A 124 11.45 3.70 -12.20
N PHE A 125 12.59 3.02 -12.12
CA PHE A 125 13.03 2.33 -10.90
C PHE A 125 14.44 2.76 -10.47
N GLY A 126 14.57 3.62 -9.47
CA GLY A 126 15.87 4.07 -8.95
C GLY A 126 16.60 3.06 -8.06
N SER A 127 15.92 1.97 -7.67
CA SER A 127 16.41 0.96 -6.72
C SER A 127 15.94 -0.45 -7.09
N ASP A 128 16.70 -1.47 -6.68
CA ASP A 128 16.31 -2.87 -6.84
C ASP A 128 15.07 -3.22 -6.02
N ILE A 129 14.95 -2.67 -4.81
CA ILE A 129 13.80 -2.89 -3.94
C ILE A 129 12.77 -1.78 -4.19
N LEU A 130 11.56 -2.20 -4.53
CA LEU A 130 10.41 -1.36 -4.82
C LEU A 130 9.29 -1.66 -3.83
N SER A 131 8.54 -0.63 -3.44
CA SER A 131 7.18 -0.80 -2.95
C SER A 131 6.29 -1.27 -4.08
N SER A 132 5.41 -2.23 -3.80
CA SER A 132 4.44 -2.66 -4.80
C SER A 132 3.07 -2.88 -4.19
N THR A 133 2.07 -2.39 -4.92
CA THR A 133 0.66 -2.58 -4.61
C THR A 133 0.02 -3.27 -5.80
N TYR A 134 -0.88 -4.22 -5.54
CA TYR A 134 -1.72 -4.74 -6.60
C TYR A 134 -3.18 -4.81 -6.17
N VAL A 135 -4.06 -4.63 -7.13
CA VAL A 135 -5.51 -4.72 -6.98
C VAL A 135 -6.02 -5.70 -8.01
N MET A 136 -6.80 -6.69 -7.60
CA MET A 136 -7.37 -7.71 -8.47
C MET A 136 -8.87 -7.78 -8.26
N LEU A 137 -9.63 -7.58 -9.34
CA LEU A 137 -11.08 -7.71 -9.36
C LEU A 137 -11.45 -8.90 -10.23
N ASN A 138 -11.83 -10.00 -9.59
CA ASN A 138 -12.17 -11.25 -10.28
C ASN A 138 -13.62 -11.64 -10.04
N TYR A 139 -14.22 -12.24 -11.07
CA TYR A 139 -15.24 -13.25 -10.83
C TYR A 139 -14.54 -14.52 -10.32
N LYS A 140 -15.00 -15.04 -9.17
CA LYS A 140 -14.43 -16.23 -8.53
C LYS A 140 -15.54 -17.25 -8.29
N LYS A 141 -15.30 -18.47 -8.76
CA LYS A 141 -16.15 -19.62 -8.48
C LYS A 141 -15.32 -20.71 -7.84
N ASP A 142 -15.50 -20.87 -6.53
CA ASP A 142 -14.89 -21.95 -5.77
C ASP A 142 -15.58 -23.29 -6.07
N ARG A 143 -14.84 -24.39 -5.88
CA ARG A 143 -15.36 -25.78 -5.88
C ARG A 143 -16.25 -26.13 -7.09
N LEU A 144 -15.87 -25.68 -8.29
CA LEU A 144 -16.52 -26.06 -9.54
C LEU A 144 -16.40 -27.57 -9.81
N PHE A 145 -15.28 -28.18 -9.42
CA PHE A 145 -15.05 -29.62 -9.46
C PHE A 145 -14.32 -30.08 -8.19
N ASN A 146 -15.04 -30.71 -7.27
CA ASN A 146 -14.52 -31.13 -5.97
C ASN A 146 -13.86 -29.94 -5.21
N ARG A 147 -12.53 -29.96 -5.04
CA ARG A 147 -11.77 -28.92 -4.35
C ARG A 147 -11.24 -27.82 -5.28
N PHE A 148 -11.43 -27.97 -6.59
CA PHE A 148 -10.96 -27.02 -7.60
C PHE A 148 -12.04 -26.03 -7.98
N GLY A 149 -11.66 -24.77 -8.13
CA GLY A 149 -12.46 -23.72 -8.73
C GLY A 149 -11.64 -22.88 -9.70
N ILE A 150 -12.29 -21.88 -10.26
CA ILE A 150 -11.71 -20.97 -11.27
C ILE A 150 -11.95 -19.52 -10.88
N GLN A 151 -11.11 -18.64 -11.41
CA GLN A 151 -11.30 -17.20 -11.30
C GLN A 151 -10.74 -16.49 -12.53
N ALA A 152 -11.36 -15.37 -12.87
CA ALA A 152 -10.99 -14.56 -14.02
C ALA A 152 -11.33 -13.10 -13.77
N GLY A 153 -10.51 -12.18 -14.28
CA GLY A 153 -10.78 -10.76 -14.11
C GLY A 153 -9.62 -9.85 -14.46
N LEU A 154 -9.58 -8.70 -13.80
CA LEU A 154 -8.61 -7.65 -14.04
C LEU A 154 -7.67 -7.51 -12.86
N THR A 155 -6.39 -7.33 -13.14
CA THR A 155 -5.36 -7.04 -12.14
C THR A 155 -4.61 -5.76 -12.53
N LEU A 156 -4.47 -4.85 -11.57
CA LEU A 156 -3.59 -3.69 -11.64
C LEU A 156 -2.40 -3.90 -10.72
N ILE A 157 -1.19 -3.71 -11.21
CA ILE A 157 0.06 -3.85 -10.44
C ILE A 157 0.86 -2.56 -10.56
N HIS A 158 1.20 -1.96 -9.42
CA HIS A 158 2.00 -0.74 -9.31
C HIS A 158 3.37 -1.07 -8.73
N TYR A 159 4.43 -0.55 -9.34
CA TYR A 159 5.80 -0.61 -8.84
C TYR A 159 6.40 0.79 -8.75
N SER A 160 6.88 1.15 -7.56
CA SER A 160 7.64 2.39 -7.32
C SER A 160 8.57 2.21 -6.13
N ASN A 161 9.55 3.10 -5.96
CA ASN A 161 10.37 3.11 -4.74
C ASN A 161 9.94 4.19 -3.73
N ALA A 162 8.77 4.80 -3.94
CA ALA A 162 8.20 5.85 -3.09
C ALA A 162 9.17 7.00 -2.76
N ASN A 163 9.95 7.43 -3.75
CA ASN A 163 10.95 8.49 -3.66
C ASN A 163 12.07 8.21 -2.66
N VAL A 164 12.33 6.93 -2.37
CA VAL A 164 13.53 6.53 -1.62
C VAL A 164 14.79 6.85 -2.42
N LYS A 165 14.77 6.68 -3.75
CA LYS A 165 15.91 6.97 -4.63
C LYS A 165 15.45 7.39 -6.02
N ALA A 166 15.99 8.49 -6.54
CA ALA A 166 15.69 8.95 -7.90
C ALA A 166 16.46 8.13 -8.95
N PRO A 167 15.92 7.92 -10.16
CA PRO A 167 14.58 8.34 -10.63
C PRO A 167 13.45 7.40 -10.15
N ASN A 168 12.21 7.90 -10.10
CA ASN A 168 11.05 7.10 -9.68
C ASN A 168 9.76 7.51 -10.43
N THR A 169 9.74 7.36 -11.75
CA THR A 169 8.50 7.59 -12.52
C THR A 169 7.48 6.48 -12.37
N SER A 170 7.85 5.34 -11.79
CA SER A 170 7.01 4.16 -11.56
C SER A 170 6.52 3.44 -12.82
N VAL A 171 5.96 2.25 -12.64
CA VAL A 171 5.26 1.50 -13.69
C VAL A 171 3.94 0.97 -13.15
N ASN A 172 2.89 1.12 -13.95
CA ASN A 172 1.55 0.58 -13.69
C ASN A 172 1.21 -0.43 -14.78
N THR A 173 0.96 -1.69 -14.42
CA THR A 173 0.45 -2.71 -15.35
C THR A 173 -1.04 -2.88 -15.15
N ILE A 174 -1.81 -2.86 -16.23
CA ILE A 174 -3.21 -3.29 -16.26
C ILE A 174 -3.27 -4.57 -17.06
N ALA A 175 -3.70 -5.65 -16.43
CA ALA A 175 -3.69 -6.99 -16.99
C ALA A 175 -5.03 -7.69 -16.82
N PHE A 176 -5.30 -8.61 -17.72
CA PHE A 176 -6.34 -9.62 -17.54
C PHE A 176 -5.69 -10.88 -16.97
N ASN A 177 -6.35 -11.53 -16.02
CA ASN A 177 -5.87 -12.75 -15.39
C ASN A 177 -6.89 -13.89 -15.47
N LEU A 178 -6.37 -15.11 -15.59
CA LEU A 178 -7.10 -16.37 -15.49
C LEU A 178 -6.39 -17.25 -14.47
N GLY A 179 -7.15 -17.86 -13.57
CA GLY A 179 -6.58 -18.66 -12.50
C GLY A 179 -7.45 -19.79 -12.03
N VAL A 180 -6.79 -20.70 -11.31
CA VAL A 180 -7.40 -21.82 -10.61
C VAL A 180 -7.24 -21.62 -9.11
N ASN A 181 -8.24 -22.05 -8.34
CA ASN A 181 -8.15 -22.11 -6.88
C ASN A 181 -8.34 -23.56 -6.41
N TYR A 182 -7.64 -23.94 -5.34
CA TYR A 182 -7.67 -25.26 -4.76
C TYR A 182 -7.82 -25.19 -3.25
N HIS A 183 -8.94 -25.71 -2.73
CA HIS A 183 -9.27 -25.74 -1.32
C HIS A 183 -8.65 -26.97 -0.64
N LEU A 184 -8.00 -26.79 0.51
CA LEU A 184 -7.38 -27.92 1.23
C LEU A 184 -8.43 -28.79 1.93
N ASP A 185 -9.50 -28.18 2.43
CA ASP A 185 -10.58 -28.91 3.09
C ASP A 185 -11.59 -29.47 2.07
N SER A 186 -12.12 -30.67 2.32
CA SER A 186 -13.15 -31.28 1.47
C SER A 186 -14.51 -30.59 1.57
N GLU A 187 -14.81 -29.97 2.70
CA GLU A 187 -16.12 -29.39 2.99
C GLU A 187 -15.98 -27.91 3.32
N GLU A 188 -16.99 -27.12 2.95
CA GLU A 188 -17.09 -25.72 3.36
C GLU A 188 -17.47 -25.61 4.84
N SER A 189 -16.97 -24.57 5.50
CA SER A 189 -17.42 -24.19 6.84
C SER A 189 -18.62 -23.25 6.70
N GLU A 190 -19.54 -23.30 7.68
CA GLU A 190 -20.69 -22.41 7.70
C GLU A 190 -20.29 -21.01 8.19
N PHE A 191 -20.96 -19.99 7.65
CA PHE A 191 -20.79 -18.61 8.12
C PHE A 191 -21.55 -18.40 9.44
N VAL A 192 -20.87 -17.77 10.39
CA VAL A 192 -21.39 -17.42 11.71
C VAL A 192 -21.96 -16.00 11.67
N GLU A 193 -23.26 -15.88 11.93
CA GLU A 193 -23.98 -14.60 12.00
C GLU A 193 -24.41 -14.31 13.46
N THR A 194 -23.57 -13.59 14.20
CA THR A 194 -23.75 -13.33 15.64
C THR A 194 -23.53 -11.86 16.04
N VAL A 195 -22.98 -11.03 15.16
CA VAL A 195 -22.72 -9.62 15.46
C VAL A 195 -24.02 -8.84 15.56
N ASN A 196 -24.19 -8.13 16.67
CA ASN A 196 -25.26 -7.16 16.85
C ASN A 196 -24.83 -5.78 16.31
N ASP A 197 -25.74 -5.08 15.64
CA ASP A 197 -25.55 -3.74 15.05
C ASP A 197 -25.70 -2.61 16.08
N GLU A 198 -25.31 -2.85 17.34
CA GLU A 198 -25.40 -1.83 18.37
C GLU A 198 -24.52 -0.61 18.05
N LYS A 199 -25.08 0.56 18.33
CA LYS A 199 -24.40 1.84 18.14
C LYS A 199 -23.12 1.88 18.98
N PHE A 200 -22.00 2.15 18.33
CA PHE A 200 -20.69 2.28 18.99
C PHE A 200 -20.04 3.63 18.69
N THR A 201 -19.58 4.30 19.74
CA THR A 201 -18.82 5.54 19.65
C THR A 201 -17.87 5.62 20.84
N GLU A 202 -16.74 6.31 20.66
CA GLU A 202 -15.83 6.64 21.76
C GLU A 202 -15.83 8.16 22.00
N LYS A 203 -15.36 8.59 23.17
CA LYS A 203 -15.02 10.00 23.41
C LYS A 203 -13.87 10.42 22.47
N ILE A 204 -13.69 11.73 22.32
CA ILE A 204 -12.53 12.25 21.58
C ILE A 204 -11.26 11.75 22.27
N LYS A 205 -10.34 11.24 21.48
CA LYS A 205 -9.01 10.82 21.94
C LYS A 205 -7.94 11.67 21.29
N TYR A 206 -6.83 11.84 22.00
CA TYR A 206 -5.70 12.62 21.52
C TYR A 206 -4.56 11.69 21.12
N ASN A 207 -3.98 11.98 19.97
CA ASN A 207 -2.96 11.15 19.37
C ASN A 207 -1.70 11.97 19.17
N PHE A 208 -0.57 11.35 19.48
CA PHE A 208 0.76 11.87 19.18
C PHE A 208 1.51 10.81 18.39
N ALA A 209 2.08 11.19 17.25
CA ALA A 209 2.84 10.28 16.41
C ALA A 209 4.15 10.92 15.98
N PHE A 210 5.19 10.09 15.92
CA PHE A 210 6.45 10.40 15.27
C PHE A 210 6.59 9.49 14.07
N ARG A 211 6.89 10.07 12.90
CA ARG A 211 7.17 9.33 11.67
C ARG A 211 8.52 9.72 11.11
N SER A 212 9.19 8.75 10.50
CA SER A 212 10.50 8.93 9.90
C SER A 212 10.69 7.96 8.74
N GLY A 213 11.68 8.22 7.92
CA GLY A 213 12.07 7.42 6.77
C GLY A 213 13.23 8.08 6.05
N ILE A 214 13.50 7.61 4.84
CA ILE A 214 14.47 8.21 3.93
C ILE A 214 13.79 8.57 2.63
N ASN A 215 14.21 9.68 2.03
CA ASN A 215 13.81 10.05 0.68
C ASN A 215 14.90 10.89 -0.01
N GLU A 216 14.77 10.99 -1.33
CA GLU A 216 15.63 11.77 -2.22
C GLU A 216 14.76 12.77 -3.01
N SER A 217 15.37 13.85 -3.51
CA SER A 217 14.69 14.77 -4.44
C SER A 217 14.55 14.14 -5.83
N ASP A 218 13.76 14.74 -6.73
CA ASP A 218 13.67 14.25 -8.11
C ASP A 218 14.97 14.50 -8.92
N VAL A 219 15.95 15.23 -8.37
CA VAL A 219 17.28 15.41 -8.95
C VAL A 219 18.11 14.16 -8.70
N ILE A 220 18.36 13.40 -9.77
CA ILE A 220 19.12 12.15 -9.74
C ILE A 220 20.51 12.39 -9.17
N GLY A 221 20.85 11.71 -8.07
CA GLY A 221 22.16 11.80 -7.43
C GLY A 221 22.27 12.92 -6.40
N SER A 222 21.16 13.56 -6.02
CA SER A 222 21.09 14.49 -4.89
C SER A 222 21.31 13.79 -3.54
N GLY A 223 21.05 12.48 -3.48
CA GLY A 223 21.33 11.66 -2.31
C GLY A 223 20.13 11.48 -1.38
N GLN A 224 20.23 10.47 -0.51
CA GLN A 224 19.14 10.07 0.37
C GLN A 224 19.28 10.74 1.74
N PHE A 225 18.21 11.36 2.21
CA PHE A 225 18.19 12.07 3.48
C PHE A 225 17.10 11.53 4.39
N PRO A 226 17.34 11.51 5.71
CA PRO A 226 16.28 11.21 6.66
C PRO A 226 15.29 12.37 6.73
N PHE A 227 14.02 12.07 6.98
CA PHE A 227 13.01 13.07 7.33
C PHE A 227 12.35 12.74 8.66
N TYR A 228 11.74 13.75 9.27
CA TYR A 228 11.00 13.60 10.52
C TYR A 228 9.65 14.30 10.43
N VAL A 229 8.62 13.64 10.94
CA VAL A 229 7.27 14.22 11.05
C VAL A 229 6.75 14.04 12.46
N LEU A 230 6.38 15.14 13.09
CA LEU A 230 5.70 15.17 14.37
C LEU A 230 4.23 15.49 14.14
N SER A 231 3.34 14.60 14.57
CA SER A 231 1.89 14.77 14.42
C SER A 231 1.21 14.83 15.78
N ALA A 232 0.28 15.77 15.93
CA ALA A 232 -0.65 15.83 17.05
C ALA A 232 -2.07 16.00 16.52
N TYR A 233 -2.99 15.10 16.89
CA TYR A 233 -4.35 15.10 16.35
C TYR A 233 -5.39 14.54 17.31
N ALA A 234 -6.61 15.06 17.21
CA ALA A 234 -7.77 14.49 17.87
C ALA A 234 -8.49 13.52 16.93
N ASP A 235 -8.96 12.39 17.45
CA ASP A 235 -9.86 11.49 16.73
C ASP A 235 -11.19 11.31 17.45
N LYS A 236 -12.25 11.13 16.67
CA LYS A 236 -13.59 10.78 17.17
C LYS A 236 -14.06 9.51 16.48
N ARG A 237 -14.20 8.42 17.25
CA ARG A 237 -14.79 7.17 16.78
C ARG A 237 -16.30 7.32 16.61
N LEU A 238 -16.76 7.25 15.35
CA LEU A 238 -18.16 7.44 14.96
C LEU A 238 -18.93 6.13 14.89
N SER A 239 -18.24 5.04 14.55
CA SER A 239 -18.82 3.71 14.46
C SER A 239 -17.77 2.65 14.78
N HIS A 240 -18.20 1.40 14.75
CA HIS A 240 -17.32 0.24 14.85
C HIS A 240 -16.21 0.20 13.80
N VAL A 241 -16.38 0.85 12.66
CA VAL A 241 -15.43 0.80 11.54
C VAL A 241 -14.84 2.16 11.21
N SER A 242 -15.38 3.28 11.71
CA SER A 242 -14.97 4.62 11.26
C SER A 242 -14.65 5.56 12.42
N ALA A 243 -13.53 6.29 12.26
CA ALA A 243 -13.24 7.51 13.00
C ALA A 243 -12.90 8.65 12.04
N ILE A 244 -13.12 9.88 12.50
CA ILE A 244 -12.63 11.10 11.86
C ILE A 244 -11.50 11.69 12.68
N GLN A 245 -10.57 12.36 12.02
CA GLN A 245 -9.36 12.95 12.60
C GLN A 245 -9.26 14.43 12.22
N PHE A 246 -8.71 15.24 13.13
CA PHE A 246 -8.27 16.59 12.85
C PHE A 246 -7.01 16.90 13.64
N GLY A 247 -6.00 17.46 12.99
CA GLY A 247 -4.75 17.78 13.67
C GLY A 247 -3.74 18.54 12.84
N ALA A 248 -2.52 18.54 13.35
CA ALA A 248 -1.39 19.25 12.77
C ALA A 248 -0.17 18.35 12.63
N ASP A 249 0.64 18.66 11.63
CA ASP A 249 1.92 18.01 11.34
C ASP A 249 3.03 19.07 11.27
N VAL A 250 4.20 18.75 11.81
CA VAL A 250 5.44 19.48 11.59
C VAL A 250 6.41 18.58 10.83
N PHE A 251 6.90 19.06 9.69
CA PHE A 251 7.73 18.31 8.77
C PHE A 251 9.15 18.86 8.76
N PHE A 252 10.12 17.96 8.89
CA PHE A 252 11.55 18.20 8.73
C PHE A 252 12.07 17.32 7.59
N SER A 253 11.86 17.74 6.34
CA SER A 253 12.25 16.96 5.16
C SER A 253 13.64 17.38 4.69
N ASN A 254 14.70 16.73 5.17
CA ASN A 254 16.07 17.22 4.95
C ASN A 254 16.51 17.22 3.48
N PHE A 255 15.93 16.39 2.61
CA PHE A 255 16.20 16.42 1.17
C PHE A 255 15.91 17.79 0.54
N LEU A 256 14.98 18.56 1.11
CA LEU A 256 14.66 19.90 0.62
C LEU A 256 15.83 20.87 0.79
N LYS A 257 16.72 20.66 1.76
CA LYS A 257 17.93 21.51 1.89
C LYS A 257 18.83 21.40 0.65
N GLU A 258 19.03 20.16 0.20
CA GLU A 258 19.83 19.90 -1.00
C GLU A 258 19.13 20.43 -2.25
N LEU A 259 17.80 20.23 -2.35
CA LEU A 259 17.02 20.74 -3.47
C LEU A 259 17.04 22.28 -3.54
N ILE A 260 16.84 22.97 -2.41
CA ILE A 260 16.90 24.43 -2.28
C ILE A 260 18.28 24.94 -2.72
N TYR A 261 19.36 24.34 -2.22
CA TYR A 261 20.71 24.69 -2.61
C TYR A 261 20.92 24.49 -4.12
N TYR A 262 20.57 23.31 -4.65
CA TYR A 262 20.70 22.99 -6.06
C TYR A 262 19.98 24.00 -6.96
N GLN A 263 18.73 24.35 -6.62
CA GLN A 263 17.94 25.32 -7.38
C GLN A 263 18.56 26.72 -7.32
N SER A 264 19.02 27.16 -6.14
CA SER A 264 19.62 28.50 -5.98
C SER A 264 20.87 28.73 -6.84
N VAL A 265 21.64 27.67 -7.12
CA VAL A 265 22.88 27.76 -7.90
C VAL A 265 22.72 27.34 -9.36
N SER A 266 21.74 26.48 -9.68
CA SER A 266 21.60 25.87 -11.01
C SER A 266 20.42 26.38 -11.82
N LEU A 267 19.41 26.98 -11.18
CA LEU A 267 18.14 27.41 -11.79
C LEU A 267 17.80 28.86 -11.37
N PRO A 268 18.59 29.86 -11.81
CA PRO A 268 18.39 31.25 -11.41
C PRO A 268 17.00 31.82 -11.78
N GLU A 269 16.32 31.23 -12.75
CA GLU A 269 14.96 31.57 -13.16
C GLU A 269 13.89 31.26 -12.10
N GLU A 270 14.16 30.33 -11.18
CA GLU A 270 13.23 29.93 -10.12
C GLU A 270 13.21 30.92 -8.93
N ASN A 271 14.09 31.93 -8.92
CA ASN A 271 14.22 32.95 -7.87
C ASN A 271 14.36 32.37 -6.43
N VAL A 272 15.00 31.22 -6.30
CA VAL A 272 15.35 30.58 -5.03
C VAL A 272 16.66 31.16 -4.53
N SER A 273 16.66 31.73 -3.33
CA SER A 273 17.81 32.38 -2.71
C SER A 273 18.81 31.40 -2.07
N GLY A 274 18.35 30.21 -1.69
CA GLY A 274 19.14 29.18 -1.03
C GLY A 274 19.05 29.21 0.50
N ASP A 275 18.41 30.22 1.09
CA ASP A 275 18.22 30.37 2.53
C ASP A 275 16.80 30.03 3.03
N GLU A 276 15.95 29.54 2.12
CA GLU A 276 14.58 29.15 2.42
C GLU A 276 14.52 28.06 3.51
N ASP A 277 13.52 28.15 4.39
CA ASP A 277 13.36 27.16 5.45
C ASP A 277 12.71 25.87 4.90
N TYR A 278 13.48 24.79 4.90
CA TYR A 278 13.02 23.47 4.45
C TYR A 278 11.86 22.85 5.30
N LYS A 279 11.53 23.47 6.44
CA LYS A 279 10.47 22.97 7.34
C LYS A 279 9.09 23.38 6.86
N ARG A 280 8.11 22.52 7.13
CA ARG A 280 6.70 22.77 6.80
C ARG A 280 5.82 22.50 8.01
N VAL A 281 4.72 23.23 8.13
CA VAL A 281 3.66 22.95 9.12
C VAL A 281 2.34 22.83 8.39
N GLY A 282 1.64 21.73 8.63
CA GLY A 282 0.36 21.42 7.99
C GLY A 282 -0.76 21.25 9.01
N LEU A 283 -1.97 21.58 8.60
CA LEU A 283 -3.21 21.13 9.24
C LEU A 283 -3.84 20.05 8.36
N PHE A 284 -4.49 19.07 8.97
CA PHE A 284 -5.17 18.01 8.22
C PHE A 284 -6.52 17.62 8.82
N VAL A 285 -7.38 17.12 7.93
CA VAL A 285 -8.54 16.31 8.27
C VAL A 285 -8.29 14.89 7.79
N GLY A 286 -8.83 13.90 8.50
CA GLY A 286 -8.61 12.51 8.13
C GLY A 286 -9.74 11.58 8.51
N HIS A 287 -9.64 10.37 7.98
CA HIS A 287 -10.51 9.24 8.26
C HIS A 287 -9.65 8.02 8.60
N GLU A 288 -10.13 7.23 9.55
CA GLU A 288 -9.55 5.94 9.88
C GLU A 288 -10.61 4.84 9.78
N LEU A 289 -10.34 3.87 8.91
CA LEU A 289 -11.15 2.68 8.69
C LEU A 289 -10.57 1.51 9.48
N PHE A 290 -11.31 1.00 10.47
CA PHE A 290 -10.84 -0.05 11.35
C PHE A 290 -11.32 -1.41 10.88
N ILE A 291 -10.37 -2.25 10.47
CA ILE A 291 -10.65 -3.62 10.05
C ILE A 291 -10.57 -4.52 11.28
N ASN A 292 -9.41 -4.59 11.93
CA ASN A 292 -9.22 -5.38 13.14
C ASN A 292 -8.24 -4.65 14.06
N ARG A 293 -7.14 -5.30 14.47
CA ARG A 293 -5.99 -4.62 15.06
C ARG A 293 -5.27 -3.73 14.05
N ILE A 294 -5.58 -3.85 12.77
CA ILE A 294 -5.13 -3.01 11.67
C ILE A 294 -6.25 -2.04 11.28
N SER A 295 -5.87 -0.80 10.96
CA SER A 295 -6.72 0.19 10.33
C SER A 295 -6.05 0.80 9.12
N VAL A 296 -6.85 1.34 8.20
CA VAL A 296 -6.40 2.16 7.07
C VAL A 296 -6.61 3.62 7.46
N GLU A 297 -5.57 4.43 7.40
CA GLU A 297 -5.68 5.88 7.58
C GLU A 297 -5.62 6.60 6.23
N SER A 298 -6.41 7.66 6.11
CA SER A 298 -6.42 8.57 4.97
C SER A 298 -6.57 10.00 5.48
N GLN A 299 -5.70 10.91 5.03
CA GLN A 299 -5.66 12.29 5.49
C GLN A 299 -5.46 13.22 4.31
N LEU A 300 -6.12 14.37 4.37
CA LEU A 300 -5.95 15.48 3.46
C LEU A 300 -5.49 16.68 4.28
N GLY A 301 -4.34 17.24 3.92
CA GLY A 301 -3.73 18.34 4.64
C GLY A 301 -3.36 19.53 3.75
N TYR A 302 -3.16 20.66 4.42
CA TYR A 302 -2.81 21.94 3.84
C TYR A 302 -1.68 22.58 4.64
N TYR A 303 -0.61 23.03 3.96
CA TYR A 303 0.51 23.67 4.64
C TYR A 303 0.20 25.13 4.98
N ILE A 304 0.13 25.41 6.28
CA ILE A 304 -0.02 26.76 6.82
C ILE A 304 1.33 27.48 6.92
N TYR A 305 2.43 26.74 7.08
CA TYR A 305 3.80 27.23 6.97
C TYR A 305 4.52 26.45 5.87
N TYR A 306 4.92 27.17 4.82
CA TYR A 306 5.42 26.61 3.56
C TYR A 306 6.26 27.67 2.82
N PRO A 307 7.50 27.91 3.27
CA PRO A 307 8.33 29.00 2.76
C PRO A 307 9.12 28.64 1.48
N PHE A 308 9.15 27.36 1.10
CA PHE A 308 9.72 26.87 -0.15
C PHE A 308 8.64 26.12 -0.96
N ASP A 309 8.48 26.47 -2.24
CA ASP A 309 7.49 25.82 -3.11
C ASP A 309 8.01 24.46 -3.62
N PHE A 310 7.33 23.40 -3.19
CA PHE A 310 7.62 22.00 -3.49
C PHE A 310 6.32 21.20 -3.67
N GLU A 311 5.97 20.91 -4.92
CA GLU A 311 4.83 20.06 -5.30
C GLU A 311 3.47 20.57 -4.79
N GLY A 312 3.37 21.86 -4.48
CA GLY A 312 2.13 22.52 -4.08
C GLY A 312 1.77 22.40 -2.61
N ARG A 313 0.75 23.18 -2.23
CA ARG A 313 0.44 23.52 -0.83
C ARG A 313 -0.49 22.53 -0.11
N THR A 314 -0.91 21.48 -0.79
CA THR A 314 -1.75 20.40 -0.24
C THR A 314 -1.00 19.09 -0.24
N TYR A 315 -1.25 18.25 0.75
CA TYR A 315 -0.70 16.90 0.82
C TYR A 315 -1.77 15.88 1.17
N ILE A 316 -1.55 14.65 0.73
CA ILE A 316 -2.38 13.49 1.05
C ILE A 316 -1.49 12.50 1.82
N ARG A 317 -2.05 11.85 2.83
CA ARG A 317 -1.39 10.74 3.52
C ARG A 317 -2.34 9.55 3.55
N ILE A 318 -1.90 8.39 3.04
CA ILE A 318 -2.66 7.15 3.09
C ILE A 318 -1.76 6.06 3.67
N GLY A 319 -2.27 5.20 4.54
CA GLY A 319 -1.45 4.12 5.07
C GLY A 319 -2.18 3.15 5.99
N LEU A 320 -1.39 2.29 6.62
CA LEU A 320 -1.86 1.28 7.56
C LEU A 320 -1.36 1.61 8.97
N LYS A 321 -2.24 1.50 9.96
CA LYS A 321 -1.84 1.44 11.37
C LYS A 321 -2.07 0.04 11.92
N ARG A 322 -1.24 -0.36 12.88
CA ARG A 322 -1.46 -1.55 13.71
C ARG A 322 -1.44 -1.14 15.18
N TYR A 323 -2.52 -1.44 15.90
CA TYR A 323 -2.65 -1.18 17.32
C TYR A 323 -2.04 -2.32 18.15
N PHE A 324 -1.24 -1.94 19.14
CA PHE A 324 -0.65 -2.79 20.15
C PHE A 324 -1.32 -2.46 21.50
N GLY A 325 -2.40 -3.18 21.81
CA GLY A 325 -3.27 -2.85 22.94
C GLY A 325 -4.19 -1.66 22.63
N LYS A 326 -4.51 -0.84 23.64
CA LYS A 326 -5.49 0.26 23.51
C LYS A 326 -4.87 1.62 23.20
N LYS A 327 -3.56 1.77 23.37
CA LYS A 327 -2.88 3.07 23.35
C LYS A 327 -1.78 3.16 22.31
N LEU A 328 -0.93 2.15 22.18
CA LEU A 328 0.22 2.20 21.27
C LEU A 328 -0.18 1.74 19.87
N PHE A 329 0.34 2.40 18.84
CA PHE A 329 0.24 1.94 17.46
C PHE A 329 1.56 2.13 16.69
N GLY A 330 1.79 1.26 15.71
CA GLY A 330 2.75 1.49 14.65
C GLY A 330 2.01 1.86 13.36
N ALA A 331 2.67 2.57 12.45
CA ALA A 331 2.09 3.01 11.18
C ALA A 331 3.09 2.89 10.02
N ILE A 332 2.58 2.61 8.84
CA ILE A 332 3.31 2.74 7.56
C ILE A 332 2.41 3.56 6.65
N THR A 333 2.86 4.75 6.25
CA THR A 333 2.09 5.70 5.45
C THR A 333 2.84 6.16 4.23
N LEU A 334 2.13 6.48 3.16
CA LEU A 334 2.65 7.18 2.00
C LEU A 334 2.14 8.61 2.05
N LYS A 335 3.06 9.57 2.07
CA LYS A 335 2.75 10.98 1.88
C LYS A 335 2.95 11.33 0.42
N SER A 336 1.98 12.04 -0.18
CA SER A 336 2.02 12.47 -1.57
C SER A 336 1.47 13.88 -1.75
N HIS A 337 1.80 14.46 -2.90
CA HIS A 337 1.29 15.71 -3.42
C HIS A 337 0.55 15.41 -4.73
N GLY A 338 -0.77 15.29 -4.66
CA GLY A 338 -1.55 14.70 -5.75
C GLY A 338 -1.05 13.29 -6.09
N ALA A 339 -0.64 13.08 -7.34
CA ALA A 339 -0.12 11.81 -7.84
C ALA A 339 1.39 11.58 -7.59
N LYS A 340 2.11 12.56 -7.01
CA LYS A 340 3.55 12.46 -6.76
C LYS A 340 3.82 12.06 -5.31
N ALA A 341 4.44 10.90 -5.11
CA ALA A 341 4.87 10.46 -3.78
C ALA A 341 5.99 11.37 -3.27
N GLU A 342 5.97 11.74 -1.99
CA GLU A 342 7.11 12.40 -1.32
C GLU A 342 7.93 11.40 -0.52
N ALA A 343 7.27 10.53 0.24
CA ALA A 343 7.95 9.53 1.07
C ALA A 343 6.99 8.44 1.59
N VAL A 344 7.54 7.24 1.80
CA VAL A 344 6.99 6.27 2.75
C VAL A 344 7.51 6.59 4.15
N GLU A 345 6.60 6.74 5.09
CA GLU A 345 6.84 7.10 6.48
C GLU A 345 6.55 5.89 7.39
N PHE A 346 7.53 5.54 8.23
CA PHE A 346 7.37 4.57 9.31
C PHE A 346 7.12 5.32 10.61
N GLY A 347 6.01 4.99 11.27
CA GLY A 347 5.50 5.73 12.41
C GLY A 347 5.30 4.90 13.65
N ILE A 348 5.46 5.54 14.80
CA ILE A 348 4.97 5.07 16.10
C ILE A 348 4.14 6.17 16.73
N GLY A 349 3.11 5.80 17.48
CA GLY A 349 2.31 6.78 18.17
C GLY A 349 1.49 6.23 19.32
N VAL A 350 0.95 7.16 20.10
CA VAL A 350 0.11 6.88 21.25
C VAL A 350 -1.24 7.56 21.06
N ARG A 351 -2.32 6.83 21.40
CA ARG A 351 -3.71 7.27 21.44
C ARG A 351 -4.17 7.28 22.90
N LEU A 352 -4.48 8.46 23.43
CA LEU A 352 -4.80 8.70 24.84
C LEU A 352 -6.30 8.84 25.09
#